data_AF-A0A8H4QFD2-F1
#
_entry.id   AF-A0A8H4QFD2-F1
#
_cell.length_a   1.000
_cell.length_b   1.000
_cell.length_c   1.000
_cell.angle_alpha   90.00
_cell.angle_beta   90.00
_cell.angle_gamma   90.00
#
_symmetry.space_group_name_H-M   'P 1'
#
loop_
_entity.id
_entity.type
_entity.pdbx_description
1 polymer ?
#
loop_
_entity_poly.entity_id
_entity_poly.type
_entity_poly.pdbx_seq_one_letter_code
_entity_poly.pdbx_strand_id
1 'polypeptide(L)'
;MQASILRHSFTRQALGQQRSLASKRLMSSSTEATQKKAQDALAAAQKNAGKFLDGAKKFLEPLGDKVGQLLGSYKQPLLYNLAVTKEIFKQIYVKEGLQPPTLDAFKSAYSSLWSQISNPGLVGNLVKSGELGRVGVYGLQAYGIFKIGEIIGRRHVVGYKLD
;
A
#
# COMPACT_ATOMS: atom_id res chain seq x y z
N MET A 1 4.37 46.15 -59.56
CA MET A 1 4.17 45.15 -60.62
C MET A 1 4.50 43.78 -60.07
N GLN A 2 3.64 42.80 -60.40
CA GLN A 2 3.80 41.34 -60.32
C GLN A 2 3.64 40.65 -58.96
N ALA A 3 2.60 39.81 -58.94
CA ALA A 3 2.17 38.86 -57.93
C ALA A 3 2.92 37.53 -58.07
N SER A 4 2.92 36.70 -57.02
CA SER A 4 2.67 35.27 -57.19
C SER A 4 2.29 34.60 -55.87
N ILE A 5 1.12 33.96 -55.89
CA ILE A 5 0.58 33.08 -54.87
C ILE A 5 1.16 31.69 -55.12
N LEU A 6 1.76 31.06 -54.11
CA LEU A 6 2.06 29.62 -54.16
C LEU A 6 1.62 28.93 -52.87
N ARG A 7 0.38 28.46 -52.91
CA ARG A 7 -0.16 27.44 -52.01
C ARG A 7 0.52 26.11 -52.34
N HIS A 8 1.15 25.47 -51.36
CA HIS A 8 1.64 24.10 -51.50
C HIS A 8 0.85 23.18 -50.59
N SER A 9 -0.04 22.42 -51.21
CA SER A 9 -0.65 21.21 -50.68
C SER A 9 0.35 20.05 -50.80
N PHE A 10 0.70 19.43 -49.69
CA PHE A 10 1.40 18.15 -49.67
C PHE A 10 0.51 17.09 -49.04
N THR A 11 -0.27 16.42 -49.88
CA THR A 11 -0.69 15.04 -49.66
C THR A 11 0.43 14.12 -50.10
N ARG A 12 1.09 13.42 -49.17
CA ARG A 12 1.78 12.17 -49.48
C ARG A 12 1.50 11.12 -48.42
N GLN A 13 0.83 10.08 -48.90
CA GLN A 13 0.40 8.87 -48.23
C GLN A 13 1.57 7.89 -48.11
N ALA A 14 1.50 7.06 -47.05
CA ALA A 14 2.11 5.75 -46.86
C ALA A 14 3.64 5.65 -46.71
N LEU A 15 4.09 5.14 -45.55
CA LEU A 15 4.42 3.71 -45.37
C LEU A 15 4.63 3.41 -43.88
N GLY A 16 4.07 2.28 -43.45
CA GLY A 16 3.92 1.92 -42.05
C GLY A 16 5.19 1.48 -41.34
N GLN A 17 5.18 1.66 -40.03
CA GLN A 17 5.85 0.74 -39.11
C GLN A 17 4.96 0.51 -37.90
N GLN A 18 4.50 -0.73 -37.81
CA GLN A 18 3.79 -1.33 -36.70
C GLN A 18 4.47 -1.00 -35.37
N ARG A 19 3.79 -0.21 -34.53
CA ARG A 19 3.92 -0.33 -33.08
C ARG A 19 2.63 -0.94 -32.57
N SER A 20 2.69 -2.25 -32.41
CA SER A 20 1.79 -3.03 -31.57
C SER A 20 1.88 -2.50 -30.13
N LEU A 21 1.22 -1.37 -29.88
CA LEU A 21 0.71 -1.08 -28.55
C LEU A 21 -0.47 -2.03 -28.38
N ALA A 22 -0.23 -3.12 -27.66
CA ALA A 22 -1.26 -3.99 -27.13
C ALA A 22 -2.15 -3.15 -26.20
N SER A 23 -3.04 -2.38 -26.83
CA SER A 23 -4.24 -1.88 -26.20
C SER A 23 -4.97 -3.13 -25.75
N LYS A 24 -4.89 -3.43 -24.45
CA LYS A 24 -5.85 -4.29 -23.77
C LYS A 24 -7.20 -3.59 -23.85
N ARG A 25 -7.80 -3.66 -25.05
CA ARG A 25 -9.22 -3.50 -25.28
C ARG A 25 -9.86 -4.62 -24.46
N LEU A 26 -10.43 -4.24 -23.33
CA LEU A 26 -11.44 -5.05 -22.67
C LEU A 26 -12.54 -5.29 -23.70
N MET A 27 -12.59 -6.52 -24.23
CA MET A 27 -13.57 -6.98 -25.20
C MET A 27 -14.97 -6.84 -24.59
N SER A 28 -15.72 -5.87 -25.09
CA SER A 28 -17.16 -5.77 -24.93
C SER A 28 -17.83 -6.73 -25.91
N SER A 29 -18.05 -7.98 -25.49
CA SER A 29 -18.95 -8.90 -26.20
C SER A 29 -19.50 -9.96 -25.23
N SER A 30 -20.47 -9.54 -24.39
CA SER A 30 -21.62 -10.33 -23.88
C SER A 30 -22.27 -9.50 -22.77
N THR A 31 -23.21 -8.65 -23.16
CA THR A 31 -23.44 -7.33 -22.54
C THR A 31 -24.75 -7.22 -21.74
N GLU A 32 -25.21 -8.28 -21.07
CA GLU A 32 -26.41 -8.16 -20.22
C GLU A 32 -26.31 -8.88 -18.86
N ALA A 33 -25.79 -10.11 -18.80
CA ALA A 33 -25.73 -10.86 -17.53
C ALA A 33 -24.56 -10.46 -16.61
N THR A 34 -23.40 -10.13 -17.18
CA THR A 34 -22.20 -9.74 -16.40
C THR A 34 -22.25 -8.29 -15.95
N GLN A 35 -22.88 -7.40 -16.73
CA GLN A 35 -23.15 -6.03 -16.30
C GLN A 35 -24.20 -5.99 -15.19
N LYS A 36 -25.26 -6.80 -15.27
CA LYS A 36 -26.24 -6.92 -14.17
C LYS A 36 -25.60 -7.46 -12.89
N LYS A 37 -24.75 -8.49 -12.95
CA LYS A 37 -24.03 -8.99 -11.76
C LYS A 37 -23.00 -8.01 -11.20
N ALA A 38 -22.31 -7.25 -12.05
CA ALA A 38 -21.42 -6.19 -11.60
C ALA A 38 -22.22 -5.02 -10.99
N GLN A 39 -23.38 -4.67 -11.54
CA GLN A 39 -24.29 -3.68 -10.97
C GLN A 39 -24.92 -4.16 -9.67
N ASP A 40 -25.30 -5.43 -9.56
CA ASP A 40 -25.84 -6.03 -8.33
C ASP A 40 -24.76 -6.16 -7.24
N ALA A 41 -23.52 -6.49 -7.62
CA ALA A 41 -22.38 -6.51 -6.70
C ALA A 41 -21.97 -5.09 -6.27
N LEU A 42 -22.00 -4.11 -7.18
CA LEU A 42 -21.77 -2.71 -6.86
C LEU A 42 -22.90 -2.15 -5.99
N ALA A 43 -24.16 -2.50 -6.25
CA ALA A 43 -25.31 -2.11 -5.46
C ALA A 43 -25.28 -2.77 -4.08
N ALA A 44 -24.91 -4.05 -3.97
CA ALA A 44 -24.71 -4.74 -2.70
C ALA A 44 -23.51 -4.16 -1.93
N ALA A 45 -22.42 -3.83 -2.61
CA ALA A 45 -21.27 -3.15 -2.01
C ALA A 45 -21.61 -1.73 -1.58
N GLN A 46 -22.38 -0.97 -2.35
CA GLN A 46 -22.86 0.37 -1.98
C GLN A 46 -23.86 0.30 -0.82
N LYS A 47 -24.73 -0.70 -0.78
CA LYS A 47 -25.71 -0.89 0.29
C LYS A 47 -25.05 -1.34 1.59
N ASN A 48 -24.02 -2.18 1.52
CA ASN A 48 -23.24 -2.63 2.69
C ASN A 48 -22.20 -1.60 3.14
N ALA A 49 -21.57 -0.89 2.20
CA ALA A 49 -20.71 0.25 2.50
C ALA A 49 -21.53 1.40 3.08
N GLY A 50 -22.73 1.67 2.58
CA GLY A 50 -23.66 2.64 3.16
C GLY A 50 -23.97 2.31 4.61
N LYS A 51 -24.38 1.07 4.90
CA LYS A 51 -24.63 0.61 6.28
C LYS A 51 -23.40 0.68 7.19
N PHE A 52 -22.22 0.33 6.67
CA PHE A 52 -20.97 0.40 7.43
C PHE A 52 -20.55 1.84 7.70
N LEU A 53 -20.65 2.71 6.69
CA LEU A 53 -20.38 4.14 6.81
C LEU A 53 -21.39 4.82 7.72
N ASP A 54 -22.67 4.45 7.67
CA ASP A 54 -23.71 4.99 8.54
C ASP A 54 -23.54 4.50 9.99
N GLY A 55 -23.14 3.24 10.19
CA GLY A 55 -22.77 2.71 11.51
C GLY A 55 -21.51 3.36 12.07
N ALA A 56 -20.51 3.59 11.22
CA ALA A 56 -19.29 4.29 11.58
C ALA A 56 -19.57 5.78 11.88
N LYS A 57 -20.38 6.46 11.06
CA LYS A 57 -20.80 7.85 11.28
C LYS A 57 -21.53 8.00 12.61
N LYS A 58 -22.49 7.13 12.94
CA LYS A 58 -23.21 7.19 14.23
C LYS A 58 -22.31 7.04 15.45
N PHE A 59 -21.20 6.32 15.34
CA PHE A 59 -20.21 6.20 16.42
C PHE A 59 -19.17 7.33 16.42
N LEU A 60 -18.80 7.83 15.24
CA LEU A 60 -17.77 8.85 15.06
C LEU A 60 -18.30 10.28 15.17
N GLU A 61 -19.57 10.55 14.88
CA GLU A 61 -20.23 11.86 15.03
C GLU A 61 -20.18 12.34 16.49
N PRO A 62 -20.77 11.62 17.47
CA PRO A 62 -20.80 12.11 18.84
C PRO A 62 -19.41 12.18 19.50
N LEU A 63 -18.45 11.36 19.03
CA LEU A 63 -17.07 11.42 19.47
C LEU A 63 -16.32 12.61 18.82
N GLY A 64 -16.54 12.83 17.53
CA GLY A 64 -15.95 13.90 16.73
C GLY A 64 -16.45 15.30 17.12
N ASP A 65 -17.70 15.40 17.57
CA ASP A 65 -18.36 16.63 18.03
C ASP A 65 -18.02 17.00 19.48
N LYS A 66 -17.68 16.01 20.31
CA LYS A 66 -17.13 16.23 21.66
C LYS A 66 -15.65 16.61 21.63
N VAL A 67 -14.84 15.85 20.89
CA VAL A 67 -13.40 16.14 20.69
C VAL A 67 -13.24 17.46 19.93
N GLY A 68 -13.99 17.61 18.85
CA GLY A 68 -15.02 18.63 18.74
C GLY A 68 -14.88 19.98 19.43
N GLN A 69 -15.90 20.22 20.23
CA GLN A 69 -16.03 21.35 21.12
C GLN A 69 -14.84 21.50 22.06
N LEU A 70 -14.20 20.41 22.51
CA LEU A 70 -13.08 20.47 23.46
C LEU A 70 -11.80 21.08 22.83
N LEU A 71 -11.57 20.83 21.54
CA LEU A 71 -10.40 21.34 20.83
C LEU A 71 -10.64 22.71 20.17
N GLY A 72 -11.89 23.17 20.05
CA GLY A 72 -12.24 24.51 19.58
C GLY A 72 -11.42 24.98 18.36
N SER A 73 -10.75 26.13 18.51
CA SER A 73 -9.87 26.73 17.49
C SER A 73 -8.55 25.99 17.25
N TYR A 74 -8.11 25.11 18.15
CA TYR A 74 -6.89 24.30 17.99
C TYR A 74 -7.07 23.11 17.07
N LYS A 75 -8.30 22.80 16.64
CA LYS A 75 -8.57 21.75 15.67
C LYS A 75 -7.84 21.93 14.35
N GLN A 76 -7.91 23.13 13.78
CA GLN A 76 -7.32 23.42 12.48
C GLN A 76 -5.79 23.19 12.45
N PRO A 77 -5.00 23.75 13.39
CA PRO A 77 -3.57 23.49 13.40
C PRO A 77 -3.22 22.03 13.72
N LEU A 78 -3.98 21.33 14.60
CA LEU A 78 -3.71 19.93 14.89
C LEU A 78 -4.00 19.01 13.68
N LEU A 79 -5.14 19.21 13.02
CA LEU A 79 -5.50 18.43 11.83
C LEU A 79 -4.51 18.70 10.69
N TYR A 80 -4.08 19.94 10.52
CA TYR A 80 -3.05 20.29 9.54
C TYR A 80 -1.73 19.55 9.84
N ASN A 81 -1.24 19.63 11.08
CA ASN A 81 0.00 18.96 11.48
C ASN A 81 -0.11 17.43 11.31
N LEU A 82 -1.22 16.82 11.71
CA LEU A 82 -1.45 15.39 11.50
C LEU A 82 -1.48 15.02 10.01
N ALA A 83 -2.08 15.85 9.15
CA ALA A 83 -2.11 15.63 7.72
C ALA A 83 -0.70 15.70 7.11
N VAL A 84 0.09 16.71 7.48
CA VAL A 84 1.49 16.85 7.04
C VAL A 84 2.32 15.67 7.53
N THR A 85 2.23 15.33 8.81
CA THR A 85 2.93 14.19 9.40
C THR A 85 2.54 12.89 8.70
N LYS A 86 1.27 12.67 8.39
CA LYS A 86 0.80 11.50 7.63
C LYS A 86 1.45 11.40 6.24
N GLU A 87 1.51 12.51 5.49
CA GLU A 87 2.14 12.50 4.16
C GLU A 87 3.66 12.25 4.26
N ILE A 88 4.32 12.80 5.28
CA ILE A 88 5.73 12.52 5.56
C ILE A 88 5.92 11.01 5.86
N PHE A 89 5.10 10.45 6.75
CA PHE A 89 5.14 9.02 7.05
C PHE A 89 4.89 8.14 5.83
N LYS A 90 3.97 8.53 4.94
CA LYS A 90 3.70 7.81 3.70
C LYS A 90 4.90 7.80 2.78
N GLN A 91 5.61 8.92 2.65
CA GLN A 91 6.82 9.00 1.85
C GLN A 91 7.93 8.12 2.43
N ILE A 92 8.13 8.16 3.75
CA ILE A 92 9.10 7.32 4.46
C ILE A 92 8.76 5.85 4.27
N TYR A 93 7.49 5.46 4.41
CA TYR A 93 7.05 4.07 4.25
C TYR A 93 7.45 3.47 2.90
N VAL A 94 7.27 4.24 1.82
CA VAL A 94 7.64 3.79 0.48
C VAL A 94 9.16 3.84 0.27
N LYS A 95 9.82 4.92 0.71
CA LYS A 95 11.27 5.12 0.50
C LYS A 95 12.13 4.15 1.31
N GLU A 96 11.76 3.89 2.56
CA GLU A 96 12.46 2.97 3.46
C GLU A 96 12.08 1.50 3.21
N GLY A 97 11.25 1.23 2.20
CA GLY A 97 10.87 -0.14 1.86
C GLY A 97 10.11 -0.86 2.98
N LEU A 98 9.34 -0.12 3.80
CA LEU A 98 8.45 -0.70 4.82
C LEU A 98 7.24 -1.42 4.20
N GLN A 99 7.06 -1.29 2.89
CA GLN A 99 6.10 -2.09 2.15
C GLN A 99 6.47 -3.58 2.19
N PRO A 100 5.47 -4.48 2.28
CA PRO A 100 5.74 -5.90 2.28
C PRO A 100 6.52 -6.29 1.01
N PRO A 101 7.59 -7.09 1.15
CA PRO A 101 8.40 -7.50 0.01
C PRO A 101 7.61 -8.41 -0.94
N THR A 102 8.09 -8.53 -2.17
CA THR A 102 7.54 -9.50 -3.12
C THR A 102 7.81 -10.94 -2.64
N LEU A 103 6.97 -11.89 -3.08
CA LEU A 103 7.13 -13.30 -2.68
C LEU A 103 8.49 -13.87 -3.10
N ASP A 104 9.03 -13.43 -4.25
CA ASP A 104 10.33 -13.88 -4.72
C ASP A 104 11.47 -13.34 -3.86
N ALA A 105 11.37 -12.09 -3.40
CA ALA A 105 12.32 -11.50 -2.45
C ALA A 105 12.31 -12.24 -1.10
N PHE A 106 11.14 -12.70 -0.66
CA PHE A 106 11.02 -13.52 0.54
C PHE A 106 11.70 -14.88 0.38
N LYS A 107 11.43 -15.57 -0.74
CA LYS A 107 12.05 -16.87 -1.05
C LYS A 107 13.58 -16.77 -1.16
N SER A 108 14.08 -15.74 -1.82
CA SER A 108 15.51 -15.54 -1.98
C SER A 108 16.19 -15.22 -0.64
N ALA A 109 15.60 -14.36 0.18
CA ALA A 109 16.10 -14.05 1.52
C ALA A 109 16.14 -15.31 2.41
N TYR A 110 15.07 -16.12 2.39
CA TYR A 110 15.02 -17.36 3.14
C TYR A 110 16.10 -18.36 2.69
N SER A 111 16.24 -18.58 1.38
CA SER A 111 17.27 -19.47 0.83
C SER A 111 18.69 -19.01 1.18
N SER A 112 18.95 -17.71 1.05
CA SER A 112 20.23 -17.10 1.43
C SER A 112 20.53 -17.32 2.91
N LEU A 113 19.56 -17.03 3.78
CA LEU A 113 19.71 -17.19 5.23
C LEU A 113 19.95 -18.65 5.60
N TRP A 114 19.21 -19.58 4.99
CA TRP A 114 19.36 -21.01 5.25
C TRP A 114 20.74 -21.54 4.83
N SER A 115 21.25 -21.11 3.67
CA SER A 115 22.58 -21.50 3.21
C SER A 115 23.70 -20.96 4.12
N GLN A 116 23.53 -19.75 4.67
CA GLN A 116 24.47 -19.15 5.61
C GLN A 116 24.45 -19.88 6.96
N ILE A 117 23.26 -20.15 7.52
CA ILE A 117 23.09 -20.87 8.80
C ILE A 117 23.60 -22.30 8.73
N SER A 118 23.42 -22.97 7.58
CA SER A 118 23.91 -24.33 7.37
C SER A 118 25.44 -24.42 7.26
N ASN A 119 26.14 -23.29 7.19
CA ASN A 119 27.60 -23.27 7.15
C ASN A 119 28.18 -23.38 8.57
N PRO A 120 28.98 -24.43 8.88
CA PRO A 120 29.53 -24.64 10.22
C PRO A 120 30.51 -23.54 10.67
N GLY A 121 31.07 -22.77 9.73
CA GLY A 121 31.98 -21.66 10.04
C GLY A 121 31.29 -20.37 10.49
N LEU A 122 29.96 -20.26 10.36
CA LEU A 122 29.22 -19.01 10.61
C LEU A 122 29.41 -18.49 12.05
N VAL A 123 29.34 -19.38 13.04
CA VAL A 123 29.46 -18.99 14.46
C VAL A 123 30.86 -18.45 14.75
N GLY A 124 31.90 -19.16 14.28
CA GLY A 124 33.28 -18.72 14.43
C GLY A 124 33.56 -17.38 13.73
N ASN A 125 32.96 -17.16 12.56
CA ASN A 125 33.11 -15.92 11.82
C ASN A 125 32.38 -14.75 12.48
N LEU A 126 31.17 -14.95 13.01
CA LEU A 126 30.41 -13.92 13.74
C LEU A 126 31.09 -13.47 15.04
N VAL A 127 31.74 -14.40 15.74
CA VAL A 127 32.51 -14.08 16.95
C VAL A 127 33.76 -13.28 16.60
N LYS A 128 34.48 -13.69 15.54
CA LYS A 128 35.68 -12.99 15.08
C LYS A 128 35.39 -11.62 14.48
N SER A 129 34.26 -11.46 13.78
CA SER A 129 33.85 -10.19 13.18
C SER A 129 33.24 -9.21 14.19
N GLY A 130 32.92 -9.67 15.41
CA GLY A 130 32.25 -8.86 16.42
C GLY A 130 30.78 -8.55 16.10
N GLU A 131 30.20 -9.19 15.10
CA GLU A 131 28.82 -8.93 14.64
C GLU A 131 27.74 -9.64 15.48
N LEU A 132 28.15 -10.48 16.43
CA LEU A 132 27.23 -11.23 17.30
C LEU A 132 26.22 -10.33 18.02
N GLY A 133 26.66 -9.15 18.49
CA GLY A 133 25.76 -8.17 19.12
C GLY A 133 24.70 -7.64 18.17
N ARG A 134 25.05 -7.43 16.89
CA ARG A 134 24.12 -6.96 15.86
C ARG A 134 23.05 -8.00 15.55
N VAL A 135 23.46 -9.26 15.43
CA VAL A 135 22.53 -10.40 15.25
C VAL A 135 21.58 -10.50 16.44
N GLY A 136 22.08 -10.34 17.67
CA GLY A 136 21.25 -10.30 18.87
C GLY A 136 20.21 -9.16 18.86
N VAL A 137 20.63 -7.94 18.49
CA VAL A 137 19.73 -6.79 18.35
C VAL A 137 18.67 -7.04 17.27
N TYR A 138 19.03 -7.61 16.13
CA TYR A 138 18.06 -7.97 15.09
C TYR A 138 17.10 -9.08 15.55
N GLY A 139 17.57 -10.05 16.33
CA GLY A 139 16.72 -11.06 16.95
C GLY A 139 15.68 -10.44 17.90
N LEU A 140 16.10 -9.46 18.71
CA LEU A 140 15.19 -8.71 19.58
C LEU A 140 14.18 -7.86 18.78
N GLN A 141 14.60 -7.23 17.68
CA GLN A 141 13.69 -6.50 16.80
C GLN A 141 12.67 -7.43 16.15
N ALA A 142 13.10 -8.59 15.65
CA ALA A 142 12.20 -9.59 15.09
C ALA A 142 11.19 -10.11 16.13
N TYR A 143 11.65 -10.34 17.36
CA TYR A 143 10.77 -10.70 18.49
C TYR A 143 9.75 -9.59 18.81
N GLY A 144 10.17 -8.32 18.79
CA GLY A 144 9.28 -7.18 18.96
C GLY A 144 8.18 -7.12 17.90
N ILE A 145 8.55 -7.26 16.62
CA ILE A 145 7.59 -7.29 15.50
C ILE A 145 6.62 -8.47 15.63
N PHE A 146 7.12 -9.64 16.03
CA PHE A 146 6.28 -10.81 16.29
C PHE A 146 5.22 -10.52 17.37
N LYS A 147 5.60 -9.88 18.48
CA LYS A 147 4.67 -9.49 19.55
C LYS A 147 3.65 -8.44 19.12
N ILE A 148 4.04 -7.49 18.27
CA ILE A 148 3.09 -6.55 17.66
C ILE A 148 2.06 -7.32 16.79
N GLY A 149 2.52 -8.31 16.02
CA GLY A 149 1.63 -9.21 15.27
C GLY A 149 0.67 -9.97 16.19
N GLU A 150 1.15 -10.47 17.33
CA GLU A 150 0.32 -11.11 18.35
C GLU A 150 -0.75 -10.16 18.87
N ILE A 151 -0.40 -8.90 19.21
CA ILE A 151 -1.32 -7.83 19.66
C ILE A 151 -2.42 -7.55 18.64
N ILE A 152 -2.07 -7.49 17.35
CA ILE A 152 -3.04 -7.29 16.27
C ILE A 152 -3.95 -8.52 16.13
N GLY A 153 -3.39 -9.73 16.14
CA GLY A 153 -4.14 -10.98 15.99
C GLY A 153 -5.13 -11.21 17.15
N ARG A 154 -4.71 -10.92 18.38
CA ARG A 154 -5.55 -10.99 19.59
C ARG A 154 -6.45 -9.76 19.79
N ARG A 155 -6.25 -8.69 19.02
CA ARG A 155 -6.95 -7.39 19.10
C ARG A 155 -6.97 -6.80 20.52
N HIS A 156 -5.91 -7.06 21.31
CA HIS A 156 -5.81 -6.65 22.70
C HIS A 156 -4.36 -6.34 23.08
N VAL A 157 -4.16 -5.21 23.76
CA VAL A 157 -2.82 -4.69 24.05
C VAL A 157 -2.18 -5.37 25.27
N VAL A 158 -2.97 -5.82 26.27
CA VAL A 158 -2.44 -6.34 27.55
C VAL A 158 -3.08 -7.66 27.96
N GLY A 159 -2.37 -8.79 27.88
CA GLY A 159 -2.87 -10.08 28.37
C GLY A 159 -4.09 -10.63 27.62
N TYR A 160 -4.48 -11.87 27.89
CA TYR A 160 -5.67 -12.53 27.34
C TYR A 160 -6.93 -12.18 28.15
N LYS A 161 -8.06 -12.03 27.46
CA LYS A 161 -9.35 -11.98 28.13
C LYS A 161 -9.58 -13.35 28.76
N LEU A 162 -9.61 -13.37 30.08
CA LEU A 162 -10.03 -14.51 30.88
C LEU A 162 -11.52 -14.30 31.16
N ASP A 163 -12.33 -14.35 30.11
CA ASP A 163 -13.79 -14.35 30.20
C ASP A 163 -14.28 -15.77 29.85
#